data_AF-A0A1H5FI64-F1
#
_entry.id   AF-A0A1H5FI64-F1
#
_cell.length_a   1.000
_cell.length_b   1.000
_cell.length_c   1.000
_cell.angle_alpha   90.00
_cell.angle_beta   90.00
_cell.angle_gamma   90.00
#
_symmetry.space_group_name_H-M   'P 1'
#
loop_
_entity.id
_entity.type
_entity.pdbx_description
1 polymer ?
#
loop_
_entity_poly.entity_id
_entity_poly.type
_entity_poly.pdbx_seq_one_letter_code
_entity_poly.pdbx_strand_id
1 'polypeptide(L)'
;MQTERIVLSLAIAIGGLGAAAPALSQEYRGTWEQQMACTPDVMRLCSDQIPDTNRIVACLRQNTALLGSSCRAVFESNAQQQAQTQGRAPQPQTMQRPHAPQQMQPAPVAPPRPDDDED
;
A
#
# COMPACT_ATOMS: atom_id res chain seq x y z
N MET A 1 -5.46 56.04 13.73
CA MET A 1 -4.30 55.96 12.81
C MET A 1 -3.45 54.71 13.10
N GLN A 2 -4.01 53.51 12.93
CA GLN A 2 -3.27 52.24 13.09
C GLN A 2 -3.59 51.21 12.00
N THR A 3 -4.28 51.63 10.93
CA THR A 3 -4.74 50.77 9.84
C THR A 3 -3.75 50.67 8.67
N GLU A 4 -2.61 51.37 8.71
CA GLU A 4 -1.72 51.47 7.54
C GLU A 4 -0.51 50.51 7.54
N ARG A 5 -0.31 49.73 8.62
CA ARG A 5 0.91 48.88 8.73
C ARG A 5 0.70 47.43 8.27
N ILE A 6 -0.53 47.01 8.04
CA ILE A 6 -0.84 45.59 7.72
C ILE A 6 -0.66 45.29 6.22
N VAL A 7 -0.52 46.31 5.37
CA VAL A 7 -0.48 46.15 3.91
C VAL A 7 0.91 45.82 3.33
N LEU A 8 1.97 45.73 4.16
CA LEU A 8 3.35 45.54 3.70
C LEU A 8 3.94 44.19 4.17
N SER A 9 3.32 43.08 3.78
CA SER A 9 3.94 41.75 3.90
C SER A 9 3.63 40.92 2.66
N LEU A 10 4.00 41.46 1.51
CA LEU A 10 4.01 40.78 0.23
C LEU A 10 5.41 40.21 -0.03
N ALA A 11 5.62 38.93 0.27
CA ALA A 11 6.80 38.19 -0.17
C ALA A 11 6.45 36.71 -0.31
N ILE A 12 5.62 36.37 -1.30
CA ILE A 12 5.45 34.98 -1.74
C ILE A 12 6.50 34.74 -2.81
N ALA A 13 7.60 34.11 -2.39
CA ALA A 13 8.66 33.65 -3.29
C ALA A 13 8.12 32.56 -4.22
N ILE A 14 8.34 32.77 -5.51
CA ILE A 14 8.03 31.86 -6.60
C ILE A 14 8.94 30.63 -6.44
N GLY A 15 8.35 29.46 -6.18
CA GLY A 15 9.10 28.22 -5.97
C GLY A 15 8.36 26.99 -6.48
N GLY A 16 8.80 26.48 -7.63
CA GLY A 16 8.72 25.06 -8.00
C GLY A 16 7.40 24.54 -8.56
N LEU A 17 7.25 24.55 -9.89
CA LEU A 17 6.32 23.64 -10.58
C LEU A 17 6.92 22.21 -10.54
N GLY A 18 6.65 21.49 -9.46
CA GLY A 18 6.75 20.03 -9.41
C GLY A 18 5.38 19.43 -9.70
N ALA A 19 5.21 18.80 -10.86
CA ALA A 19 3.98 18.07 -11.18
C ALA A 19 3.89 16.81 -10.30
N ALA A 20 3.25 16.93 -9.14
CA ALA A 20 2.82 15.78 -8.36
C ALA A 20 1.65 15.11 -9.09
N ALA A 21 1.91 13.96 -9.72
CA ALA A 21 0.82 13.10 -10.18
C ALA A 21 -0.05 12.73 -8.97
N PRO A 22 -1.37 12.92 -9.01
CA PRO A 22 -2.22 12.50 -7.91
C PRO A 22 -2.19 10.97 -7.88
N ALA A 23 -1.55 10.41 -6.84
CA ALA A 23 -1.79 9.03 -6.47
C ALA A 23 -3.28 8.93 -6.13
N LEU A 24 -4.08 8.39 -7.07
CA LEU A 24 -5.49 8.15 -6.83
C LEU A 24 -5.59 7.05 -5.77
N SER A 25 -5.68 7.45 -4.51
CA SER A 25 -6.15 6.61 -3.42
C SER A 25 -7.62 6.30 -3.69
N GLN A 26 -7.89 5.26 -4.48
CA GLN A 26 -9.24 4.68 -4.52
C GLN A 26 -9.53 4.18 -3.11
N GLU A 27 -10.41 4.88 -2.42
CA GLU A 27 -10.96 4.45 -1.15
C GLU A 27 -11.86 3.24 -1.42
N TYR A 28 -11.21 2.08 -1.52
CA TYR A 28 -11.85 0.83 -1.90
C TYR A 28 -12.75 0.38 -0.75
N ARG A 29 -14.04 0.70 -0.84
CA ARG A 29 -15.08 0.28 0.12
C ARG A 29 -15.64 -1.12 -0.18
N GLY A 30 -14.99 -1.86 -1.07
CA GLY A 30 -15.37 -3.19 -1.51
C GLY A 30 -16.38 -3.22 -2.66
N THR A 31 -16.46 -4.36 -3.35
CA THR A 31 -17.42 -4.60 -4.43
C THR A 31 -18.85 -4.70 -3.91
N TRP A 32 -19.83 -4.61 -4.82
CA TRP A 32 -21.23 -4.84 -4.49
C TRP A 32 -21.47 -6.22 -3.85
N GLU A 33 -20.79 -7.26 -4.36
CA GLU A 33 -20.86 -8.61 -3.80
C GLU A 33 -20.33 -8.67 -2.36
N GLN A 34 -19.24 -7.96 -2.08
CA GLN A 34 -18.67 -7.86 -0.73
C GLN A 34 -19.62 -7.15 0.24
N GLN A 35 -20.30 -6.09 -0.23
CA GLN A 35 -21.30 -5.39 0.59
C GLN A 35 -22.49 -6.31 0.90
N MET A 36 -23.00 -7.05 -0.10
CA MET A 36 -24.09 -8.01 0.11
C MET A 36 -23.74 -9.12 1.11
N ALA A 37 -22.49 -9.61 1.08
CA ALA A 37 -22.02 -10.60 2.05
C ALA A 37 -22.03 -10.07 3.50
N CYS A 38 -21.87 -8.76 3.68
CA CYS A 38 -21.87 -8.10 4.98
C CYS A 38 -23.23 -7.53 5.41
N THR A 39 -24.21 -7.40 4.50
CA THR A 39 -25.57 -6.91 4.81
C THR A 39 -26.22 -7.56 6.04
N PRO A 40 -26.24 -8.90 6.22
CA PRO A 40 -26.88 -9.49 7.40
C PRO A 40 -26.18 -9.10 8.72
N ASP A 41 -24.86 -8.93 8.70
CA ASP A 41 -24.09 -8.50 9.87
C ASP A 41 -24.27 -7.00 10.14
N VAL A 42 -24.35 -6.17 9.11
CA VAL A 42 -24.65 -4.74 9.24
C VAL A 42 -26.00 -4.53 9.91
N MET A 43 -27.03 -5.22 9.43
CA MET A 43 -28.39 -5.07 9.97
C MET A 43 -28.50 -5.56 11.43
N ARG A 44 -27.70 -6.55 11.83
CA ARG A 44 -27.72 -7.13 13.17
C ARG A 44 -26.84 -6.38 14.18
N LEU A 45 -25.66 -5.92 13.75
CA LEU A 45 -24.62 -5.38 14.64
C LEU A 45 -24.46 -3.86 14.52
N CYS A 46 -24.72 -3.29 13.35
CA CYS A 46 -24.30 -1.93 12.98
C CYS A 46 -25.44 -1.10 12.36
N SER A 47 -26.70 -1.43 12.62
CA SER A 47 -27.86 -0.78 12.00
C SER A 47 -27.97 0.71 12.32
N ASP A 48 -27.50 1.13 13.50
CA ASP A 48 -27.40 2.54 13.92
C ASP A 48 -26.47 3.37 13.03
N GLN A 49 -25.53 2.72 12.34
CA GLN A 49 -24.55 3.40 11.50
C GLN A 49 -25.06 3.66 10.07
N ILE A 50 -26.25 3.17 9.71
CA ILE A 50 -26.85 3.41 8.38
C ILE A 50 -27.32 4.87 8.32
N PRO A 51 -27.02 5.63 7.23
CA PRO A 51 -26.49 5.19 5.94
C PRO A 51 -24.97 5.38 5.74
N ASP A 52 -24.23 5.72 6.80
CA ASP A 52 -22.81 6.08 6.71
C ASP A 52 -21.90 4.86 6.50
N THR A 53 -21.51 4.61 5.24
CA THR A 53 -20.65 3.45 4.89
C THR A 53 -19.34 3.41 5.69
N ASN A 54 -18.69 4.55 5.91
CA ASN A 54 -17.44 4.61 6.68
C ASN A 54 -17.65 4.20 8.14
N ARG A 55 -18.78 4.61 8.74
CA ARG A 55 -19.15 4.25 10.11
C ARG A 55 -19.54 2.78 10.21
N ILE A 56 -20.23 2.25 9.19
CA ILE A 56 -20.55 0.82 9.07
C ILE A 56 -19.27 0.00 9.00
N VAL A 57 -18.31 0.34 8.11
CA VAL A 57 -17.04 -0.38 8.00
C VAL A 57 -16.27 -0.33 9.32
N ALA A 58 -16.23 0.83 9.98
CA ALA A 58 -15.60 0.93 11.30
C ALA A 58 -16.28 0.04 12.35
N CYS A 59 -17.61 -0.03 12.36
CA CYS A 59 -18.37 -0.90 13.27
C CYS A 59 -18.11 -2.39 12.99
N LEU A 60 -18.10 -2.81 11.72
CA LEU A 60 -17.78 -4.18 11.33
C LEU A 60 -16.33 -4.57 11.72
N ARG A 61 -15.37 -3.65 11.58
CA ARG A 61 -13.98 -3.85 12.03
C ARG A 61 -13.85 -4.00 13.54
N GLN A 62 -14.70 -3.33 14.33
CA GLN A 62 -14.73 -3.49 15.78
C GLN A 62 -15.38 -4.82 16.19
N ASN A 63 -16.33 -5.31 15.39
CA ASN A 63 -17.10 -6.51 15.68
C ASN A 63 -16.65 -7.74 14.87
N THR A 64 -15.40 -7.79 14.40
CA THR A 64 -14.90 -8.85 13.49
C THR A 64 -15.04 -10.27 14.06
N ALA A 65 -14.97 -10.42 15.39
CA ALA A 65 -15.22 -11.68 16.07
C ALA A 65 -16.68 -12.17 15.93
N LEU A 66 -17.64 -11.25 15.85
CA LEU A 66 -19.07 -11.52 15.80
C LEU A 66 -19.64 -11.60 14.37
N LEU A 67 -18.84 -11.30 13.35
CA LEU A 67 -19.25 -11.37 11.95
C LEU A 67 -19.55 -12.82 11.51
N GLY A 68 -20.42 -12.98 10.51
CA GLY A 68 -20.55 -14.23 9.78
C GLY A 68 -19.28 -14.60 9.01
N SER A 69 -19.15 -15.88 8.63
CA SER A 69 -18.00 -16.37 7.86
C SER A 69 -17.84 -15.63 6.53
N SER A 70 -18.95 -15.35 5.83
CA SER A 70 -18.94 -14.64 4.56
C SER A 70 -18.39 -13.21 4.68
N CYS A 71 -18.87 -12.42 5.65
CA CYS A 71 -18.37 -11.05 5.82
C CYS A 71 -16.94 -11.04 6.35
N ARG A 72 -16.55 -11.97 7.22
CA ARG A 72 -15.16 -12.09 7.69
C ARG A 72 -14.19 -12.36 6.55
N ALA A 73 -14.54 -13.26 5.62
CA ALA A 73 -13.72 -13.57 4.45
C ALA A 73 -13.48 -12.35 3.55
N VAL A 74 -14.44 -11.41 3.47
CA VAL A 74 -14.28 -10.13 2.74
C VAL A 74 -13.16 -9.28 3.35
N PHE A 75 -13.14 -9.16 4.68
CA PHE A 75 -12.10 -8.38 5.38
C PHE A 75 -10.73 -9.03 5.24
N GLU A 76 -10.63 -10.36 5.32
CA GLU A 76 -9.40 -11.11 5.12
C GLU A 76 -8.86 -10.95 3.68
N SER A 77 -9.74 -11.07 2.68
CA SER A 77 -9.39 -10.90 1.27
C SER A 77 -8.90 -9.48 0.97
N ASN A 78 -9.56 -8.47 1.54
CA ASN A 78 -9.14 -7.07 1.40
C ASN A 78 -7.78 -6.81 2.05
N ALA A 79 -7.53 -7.36 3.26
CA ALA A 79 -6.24 -7.23 3.92
C ALA A 79 -5.10 -7.83 3.08
N GLN A 80 -5.34 -8.98 2.43
CA GLN A 80 -4.39 -9.59 1.52
C GLN A 80 -4.13 -8.74 0.26
N GLN A 81 -5.17 -8.18 -0.36
CA GLN A 81 -5.03 -7.29 -1.51
C GLN A 81 -4.25 -6.02 -1.17
N GLN A 82 -4.47 -5.47 0.02
CA GLN A 82 -3.71 -4.33 0.54
C GLN A 82 -2.24 -4.69 0.76
N ALA A 83 -1.95 -5.86 1.33
CA ALA A 83 -0.56 -6.32 1.48
C ALA A 83 0.15 -6.53 0.13
N GLN A 84 -0.56 -7.03 -0.89
CA GLN A 84 0.00 -7.25 -2.23
C GLN A 84 0.24 -5.95 -3.00
N THR A 85 -0.65 -4.95 -2.86
CA THR A 85 -0.47 -3.64 -3.49
C THR A 85 0.61 -2.81 -2.79
N GLN A 86 0.75 -2.95 -1.47
CA GLN A 86 1.82 -2.31 -0.70
C GLN A 86 3.18 -3.01 -0.91
N GLY A 87 3.19 -4.33 -1.13
CA GLY A 87 4.38 -5.08 -1.55
C GLY A 87 4.82 -4.81 -3.00
N ARG A 88 4.00 -4.10 -3.78
CA ARG A 88 4.33 -3.62 -5.13
C ARG A 88 4.71 -2.14 -5.18
N ALA A 89 5.01 -1.52 -4.03
CA ALA A 89 5.57 -0.18 -4.01
C ALA A 89 6.77 -0.12 -4.97
N PRO A 90 6.85 0.87 -5.89
CA PRO A 90 8.10 1.13 -6.58
C PRO A 90 9.11 1.38 -5.48
N GLN A 91 10.08 0.46 -5.34
CA GLN A 91 11.18 0.66 -4.43
C GLN A 91 11.72 2.06 -4.73
N PRO A 92 11.84 2.98 -3.75
CA PRO A 92 12.69 4.13 -3.97
C PRO A 92 14.03 3.49 -4.27
N GLN A 93 14.47 3.59 -5.53
CA GLN A 93 15.81 3.26 -5.95
C GLN A 93 16.67 4.23 -5.15
N THR A 94 16.99 3.82 -3.92
CA THR A 94 17.95 4.47 -3.06
C THR A 94 19.23 4.31 -3.83
N MET A 95 19.49 5.36 -4.61
CA MET A 95 20.75 5.75 -5.20
C MET A 95 21.61 4.52 -5.42
N GLN A 96 21.34 3.87 -6.55
CA GLN A 96 22.19 2.89 -7.20
C GLN A 96 23.63 3.18 -6.78
N ARG A 97 24.16 2.32 -5.92
CA ARG A 97 25.54 2.39 -5.46
C ARG A 97 26.38 2.48 -6.74
N PRO A 98 27.22 3.52 -6.93
CA PRO A 98 28.09 3.59 -8.11
C PRO A 98 28.83 2.26 -8.18
N HIS A 99 28.72 1.61 -9.32
CA HIS A 99 29.22 0.27 -9.51
C HIS A 99 30.74 0.40 -9.37
N ALA A 100 31.26 -0.03 -8.21
CA ALA A 100 32.69 -0.09 -7.98
C ALA A 100 33.29 -0.98 -9.09
N PRO A 101 34.46 -0.61 -9.65
CA PRO A 101 35.02 -1.33 -10.77
C PRO A 101 35.22 -2.79 -10.37
N GLN A 102 34.76 -3.70 -11.24
CA GLN A 102 34.93 -5.14 -11.14
C GLN A 102 36.40 -5.46 -10.82
N GLN A 103 36.67 -5.77 -9.55
CA GLN A 103 37.94 -6.34 -9.14
C GLN A 103 37.98 -7.76 -9.71
N MET A 104 38.91 -7.95 -10.64
CA MET A 104 39.33 -9.20 -11.28
C MET A 104 39.26 -10.39 -10.32
N GLN A 105 38.21 -11.22 -10.44
CA GLN A 105 38.13 -12.50 -9.72
C GLN A 105 38.94 -13.54 -10.52
N PRO A 106 40.03 -14.11 -9.97
CA PRO A 106 40.75 -15.18 -10.64
C PRO A 106 39.86 -16.44 -10.71
N ALA A 107 39.87 -17.10 -11.87
CA ALA A 107 39.07 -18.29 -12.12
C ALA A 107 39.39 -19.40 -11.11
N PRO A 108 38.40 -20.13 -10.58
CA PRO A 108 38.64 -21.30 -9.75
C PRO A 108 39.28 -22.40 -10.61
N VAL A 109 40.42 -22.93 -10.12
CA VAL A 109 41.12 -24.06 -10.75
C VAL A 109 40.23 -25.30 -10.62
N ALA A 110 39.85 -25.90 -11.75
CA ALA A 110 39.10 -27.15 -11.78
C ALA A 110 39.98 -28.31 -11.26
N PRO A 111 39.43 -29.23 -10.46
CA PRO A 111 40.16 -30.43 -10.06
C PRO A 111 40.42 -31.36 -11.26
N PRO A 112 41.53 -32.13 -11.27
CA PRO A 112 41.81 -33.08 -12.35
C PRO A 112 40.71 -34.15 -12.41
N ARG A 113 40.31 -34.49 -13.64
CA ARG A 113 39.34 -35.57 -13.88
C ARG A 113 40.09 -36.90 -13.70
N PRO A 114 39.50 -37.91 -13.05
CA PRO A 114 40.08 -39.25 -13.02
C PRO A 114 40.09 -39.83 -14.44
N ASP A 115 41.21 -40.46 -14.81
CA ASP A 115 41.34 -41.24 -16.03
C ASP A 115 40.49 -42.52 -15.89
N ASP A 116 39.42 -42.61 -16.68
CA ASP A 116 38.68 -43.85 -16.87
C ASP A 116 39.41 -44.66 -17.97
N ASP A 117 40.25 -45.60 -17.55
CA ASP A 117 40.77 -46.71 -18.36
C ASP A 117 39.59 -47.62 -18.74
N GLU A 118 39.18 -47.63 -20.02
CA GLU A 118 38.16 -48.52 -20.57
C GLU A 118 38.83 -49.52 -21.53
N ASP A 119 38.87 -50.80 -21.13
CA ASP A 119 39.07 -52.01 -21.97
C ASP A 119 37.70 -52.62 -22.29
#